data_AF-A0AAU8HBC8-F1
#
_entry.id   AF-A0AAU8HBC8-F1
#
_cell.length_a   1.000
_cell.length_b   1.000
_cell.length_c   1.000
_cell.angle_alpha   90.00
_cell.angle_beta   90.00
_cell.angle_gamma   90.00
#
_symmetry.space_group_name_H-M   'P 1'
#
loop_
_entity.id
_entity.type
_entity.pdbx_description
1 polymer ?
#
loop_
_entity_poly.entity_id
_entity_poly.type
_entity_poly.pdbx_seq_one_letter_code
_entity_poly.pdbx_strand_id
1 'polypeptide(L)'
;MRVPTRLLPTPRVYDGCGPGRHGDGGADLRTTVAGLGQPDEQRWGAYADAVARWELLLGRPAPAPTQIGRHGKPVLAPPFVEWLMGLNPGHVTGPDLGLPRTRALRVLGNGVVPQQAAAALQLLLCPHRW
;
A
#
# COMPACT_ATOMS: atom_id res chain seq x y z
N MET A 1 9.36 2.36 14.18
CA MET A 1 7.98 2.27 13.65
C MET A 1 7.03 2.10 14.81
N ARG A 2 6.20 3.09 15.13
CA ARG A 2 5.06 2.88 16.02
C ARG A 2 3.95 2.23 15.18
N VAL A 3 3.72 0.94 15.38
CA VAL A 3 2.49 0.30 14.91
C VAL A 3 1.36 0.95 15.71
N PRO A 4 0.31 1.51 15.08
CA PRO A 4 -0.83 2.03 15.83
C PRO A 4 -1.47 0.85 16.56
N THR A 5 -1.36 0.82 17.88
CA THR A 5 -1.90 -0.21 18.77
C THR A 5 -3.41 -0.05 18.95
N ARG A 6 -4.14 -0.01 17.83
CA ARG A 6 -5.53 -0.46 17.87
C ARG A 6 -5.46 -1.97 17.65
N LEU A 7 -5.42 -2.70 18.77
CA LEU A 7 -5.44 -4.16 18.74
C LEU A 7 -6.74 -4.60 18.06
N LEU A 8 -6.66 -5.64 17.24
CA LEU A 8 -7.85 -6.31 16.74
C LEU A 8 -8.70 -6.77 17.94
N PRO A 9 -10.03 -6.65 17.87
CA PRO A 9 -10.89 -7.11 18.96
C PRO A 9 -10.72 -8.62 19.16
N THR A 10 -10.88 -9.08 20.40
CA THR A 10 -10.77 -10.50 20.75
C THR A 10 -11.79 -11.32 19.95
N PRO A 11 -11.37 -12.42 19.28
CA PRO A 11 -12.30 -13.35 18.64
C PRO A 11 -13.35 -13.85 19.64
N ARG A 12 -14.62 -13.94 19.23
CA ARG A 12 -15.72 -14.44 20.07
C ARG A 12 -16.49 -15.55 19.34
N VAL A 13 -17.10 -16.46 20.11
CA VAL A 13 -17.91 -17.59 19.59
C VAL A 13 -19.03 -17.12 18.64
N TYR A 14 -19.58 -15.93 18.86
CA TYR A 14 -20.64 -15.35 18.04
C TYR A 14 -20.17 -14.65 16.78
N ASP A 15 -18.86 -14.50 16.54
CA ASP A 15 -18.35 -13.95 15.28
C ASP A 15 -18.94 -14.74 14.09
N GLY A 16 -19.25 -16.03 14.26
CA GLY A 16 -19.96 -16.87 13.28
C GLY A 16 -21.30 -16.34 12.76
N CYS A 17 -22.04 -15.55 13.55
CA CYS A 17 -23.44 -15.16 13.30
C CYS A 17 -23.58 -13.71 12.84
N GLY A 18 -23.30 -13.44 11.56
CA GLY A 18 -23.67 -12.20 10.85
C GLY A 18 -23.03 -10.89 11.37
N PRO A 19 -23.03 -9.81 10.57
CA PRO A 19 -22.50 -8.53 11.01
C PRO A 19 -23.43 -7.87 12.03
N GLY A 20 -22.91 -7.44 13.19
CA GLY A 20 -23.72 -6.82 14.24
C GLY A 20 -22.98 -5.77 15.08
N ARG A 21 -23.71 -4.74 15.51
CA ARG A 21 -23.25 -3.77 16.53
C ARG A 21 -23.99 -4.09 17.82
N HIS A 22 -23.29 -4.45 18.89
CA HIS A 22 -23.90 -4.75 20.20
C HIS A 22 -23.14 -4.04 21.33
N GLY A 23 -23.90 -3.68 22.38
CA GLY A 23 -23.58 -2.79 23.52
C GLY A 23 -22.10 -2.51 23.82
N ASP A 24 -21.78 -1.23 23.96
CA ASP A 24 -20.54 -0.57 24.48
C ASP A 24 -19.16 -1.11 24.06
N GLY A 25 -19.08 -2.13 23.19
CA GLY A 25 -17.85 -2.90 22.95
C GLY A 25 -17.14 -2.70 21.60
N GLY A 26 -17.55 -1.73 20.77
CA GLY A 26 -16.95 -1.51 19.46
C GLY A 26 -17.34 -2.53 18.39
N ALA A 27 -16.71 -2.45 17.21
CA ALA A 27 -16.94 -3.39 16.11
C ALA A 27 -16.39 -4.78 16.44
N ASP A 28 -17.12 -5.84 16.07
CA ASP A 28 -16.62 -7.21 16.18
C ASP A 28 -15.41 -7.46 15.25
N LEU A 29 -14.74 -8.61 15.42
CA LEU A 29 -13.55 -8.94 14.64
C LEU A 29 -13.84 -8.99 13.15
N ARG A 30 -14.98 -9.55 12.75
CA ARG A 30 -15.36 -9.67 11.34
C ARG A 30 -15.58 -8.31 10.70
N THR A 31 -16.26 -7.40 11.37
CA THR A 31 -16.51 -6.03 10.92
C THR A 31 -15.20 -5.23 10.87
N THR A 32 -14.31 -5.43 11.85
CA THR A 32 -13.01 -4.78 11.88
C THR A 32 -12.12 -5.25 10.72
N VAL A 33 -12.06 -6.56 10.48
CA VAL A 33 -11.31 -7.16 9.36
C VAL A 33 -11.94 -6.79 8.02
N ALA A 34 -13.26 -6.81 7.92
CA ALA A 34 -14.01 -6.42 6.73
C ALA A 34 -13.83 -4.95 6.36
N GLY A 35 -13.36 -4.10 7.28
CA GLY A 35 -13.04 -2.68 7.02
C GLY A 35 -11.59 -2.42 6.62
N LEU A 36 -10.69 -3.40 6.72
CA LEU A 36 -9.27 -3.23 6.37
C LEU A 36 -9.09 -3.35 4.86
N GLY A 37 -8.45 -2.34 4.24
CA GLY A 37 -8.06 -2.39 2.83
C GLY A 37 -9.24 -2.65 1.90
N GLN A 38 -10.21 -1.73 1.86
CA GLN A 38 -11.36 -1.81 0.96
C GLN A 38 -10.93 -1.74 -0.51
N PRO A 39 -11.20 -2.77 -1.33
CA PRO A 39 -10.91 -2.73 -2.76
C PRO A 39 -11.79 -1.69 -3.47
N ASP A 40 -11.16 -0.83 -4.27
CA ASP A 40 -11.85 0.08 -5.19
C ASP A 40 -11.87 -0.52 -6.61
N GLU A 41 -12.84 -1.41 -6.85
CA GLU A 41 -13.03 -2.11 -8.13
C GLU A 41 -13.32 -1.15 -9.29
N GLN A 42 -14.01 -0.03 -9.02
CA GLN A 42 -14.34 0.94 -10.05
C GLN A 42 -13.08 1.64 -10.59
N ARG A 43 -12.14 1.96 -9.71
CA ARG A 43 -10.89 2.63 -10.10
C ARG A 43 -9.83 1.67 -10.62
N TRP A 44 -9.71 0.49 -10.02
CA TRP A 44 -8.57 -0.41 -10.25
C TRP A 44 -8.92 -1.71 -10.97
N GLY A 45 -10.21 -2.02 -11.14
CA GLY A 45 -10.68 -3.25 -11.76
C GLY A 45 -10.07 -4.49 -11.11
N ALA A 46 -9.47 -5.36 -11.93
CA ALA A 46 -8.81 -6.58 -11.48
C ALA A 46 -7.64 -6.37 -10.49
N TYR A 47 -7.14 -5.13 -10.34
CA TYR A 47 -6.04 -4.81 -9.42
C TYR A 47 -6.51 -4.25 -8.07
N ALA A 48 -7.82 -4.11 -7.84
CA ALA A 48 -8.36 -3.46 -6.64
C ALA A 48 -7.87 -4.09 -5.34
N ASP A 49 -7.91 -5.41 -5.23
CA ASP A 49 -7.41 -6.13 -4.05
C ASP A 49 -5.92 -5.90 -3.82
N ALA A 50 -5.12 -5.91 -4.89
CA ALA A 50 -3.68 -5.72 -4.79
C ALA A 50 -3.35 -4.30 -4.33
N VAL A 51 -4.03 -3.30 -4.89
CA VAL A 51 -3.85 -1.89 -4.51
C VAL A 51 -4.28 -1.67 -3.07
N ALA A 52 -5.47 -2.15 -2.67
CA ALA A 52 -5.97 -1.96 -1.31
C ALA A 52 -5.08 -2.61 -0.24
N ARG A 53 -4.54 -3.81 -0.52
CA ARG A 53 -3.52 -4.44 0.35
C ARG A 53 -2.25 -3.58 0.44
N TRP A 54 -1.80 -3.02 -0.67
CA TRP A 54 -0.59 -2.21 -0.68
C TRP A 54 -0.78 -0.86 0.02
N GLU A 55 -1.94 -0.22 -0.14
CA GLU A 55 -2.34 0.98 0.61
C GLU A 55 -2.35 0.72 2.12
N LEU A 56 -2.89 -0.43 2.53
CA LEU A 56 -2.88 -0.85 3.93
C LEU A 56 -1.46 -1.06 4.46
N LEU A 57 -0.59 -1.73 3.70
CA LEU A 57 0.80 -1.99 4.09
C LEU A 57 1.64 -0.72 4.16
N LEU A 58 1.44 0.21 3.22
CA LEU A 58 2.16 1.49 3.21
C LEU A 58 1.55 2.54 4.15
N GLY A 59 0.32 2.34 4.62
CA GLY A 59 -0.42 3.29 5.45
C GLY A 59 -0.75 4.60 4.73
N ARG A 60 -0.81 4.58 3.39
CA ARG A 60 -1.12 5.76 2.56
C ARG A 60 -1.82 5.36 1.26
N PRO A 61 -2.77 6.17 0.75
CA PRO A 61 -3.50 5.86 -0.46
C PRO A 61 -2.61 5.89 -1.70
N ALA A 62 -3.04 5.17 -2.73
CA ALA A 62 -2.42 5.13 -4.03
C ALA A 62 -2.61 6.47 -4.76
N PRO A 63 -1.52 7.11 -5.22
CA PRO A 63 -1.59 8.30 -6.07
C PRO A 63 -2.35 8.03 -7.38
N ALA A 64 -2.69 9.08 -8.12
CA ALA A 64 -3.24 8.93 -9.46
C ALA A 64 -2.24 8.15 -10.35
N PRO A 65 -2.66 7.06 -11.03
CA PRO A 65 -1.75 6.22 -11.81
C PRO A 65 -1.21 6.93 -13.05
N THR A 66 -1.94 7.93 -13.53
CA THR A 66 -1.57 8.73 -14.69
C THR A 66 -1.61 10.22 -14.38
N GLN A 67 -0.87 10.98 -15.17
CA GLN A 67 -0.88 12.43 -15.23
C GLN A 67 -1.06 12.86 -16.69
N ILE A 68 -1.43 14.12 -16.93
CA ILE A 68 -1.50 14.65 -18.28
C ILE A 68 -0.08 14.86 -18.82
N GLY A 69 0.22 14.26 -19.97
CA GLY A 69 1.49 14.42 -20.68
C GLY A 69 1.53 15.67 -21.55
N ARG A 70 2.69 15.95 -22.15
CA ARG A 70 2.93 17.12 -23.02
C ARG A 70 1.94 17.23 -24.19
N HIS A 71 1.49 16.08 -24.70
CA HIS A 71 0.55 15.98 -25.83
C HIS A 71 -0.93 15.85 -25.38
N GLY A 72 -1.25 16.21 -24.14
CA GLY A 72 -2.62 16.15 -23.59
C GLY A 72 -3.14 14.75 -23.27
N LYS A 73 -2.41 13.69 -23.63
CA LYS A 73 -2.79 12.30 -23.34
C LYS A 73 -2.36 11.89 -21.92
N PRO A 74 -3.12 11.03 -21.23
CA PRO A 74 -2.70 10.43 -19.97
C PRO A 74 -1.40 9.63 -20.16
N VAL A 75 -0.44 9.85 -19.27
CA VAL A 75 0.83 9.12 -19.22
C VAL A 75 1.11 8.66 -17.79
N LEU A 76 1.86 7.57 -17.63
CA LEU A 76 2.23 7.03 -16.30
C LEU A 76 2.82 8.12 -15.40
N ALA A 77 2.29 8.26 -14.18
CA ALA A 77 2.73 9.23 -13.20
C ALA A 77 3.91 8.67 -12.39
N PRO A 78 5.10 9.32 -12.36
CA PRO A 78 6.21 8.87 -11.52
C PRO A 78 5.87 8.71 -10.03
N PRO A 79 5.06 9.58 -9.39
CA PRO A 79 4.68 9.39 -7.99
C PRO A 79 3.92 8.08 -7.73
N PHE A 80 3.13 7.62 -8.70
CA PHE A 80 2.47 6.31 -8.60
C PHE A 80 3.48 5.16 -8.66
N VAL A 81 4.48 5.26 -9.54
CA VAL A 81 5.54 4.23 -9.62
C VAL A 81 6.40 4.25 -8.36
N GLU A 82 6.73 5.42 -7.80
CA GLU A 82 7.43 5.55 -6.52
C GLU A 82 6.66 4.90 -5.37
N TRP A 83 5.34 5.10 -5.33
CA TRP A 83 4.45 4.42 -4.39
C TRP A 83 4.41 2.91 -4.61
N LEU A 84 4.37 2.45 -5.87
CA LEU A 84 4.41 1.02 -6.21
C LEU A 84 5.72 0.37 -5.72
N MET A 85 6.84 1.10 -5.80
CA MET A 85 8.13 0.69 -5.26
C MET A 85 8.18 0.68 -3.72
N GLY A 86 7.12 1.11 -3.04
CA GLY A 86 7.07 1.18 -1.57
C GLY A 86 7.91 2.31 -0.97
N LEU A 87 8.40 3.24 -1.79
CA LEU A 87 9.26 4.35 -1.39
C LEU A 87 8.43 5.49 -0.80
N ASN A 88 8.98 6.21 0.18
CA ASN A 88 8.34 7.38 0.75
C ASN A 88 8.09 8.46 -0.32
N PRO A 89 7.00 9.25 -0.20
CA PRO A 89 6.68 10.27 -1.19
C PRO A 89 7.84 11.26 -1.32
N GLY A 90 8.22 11.54 -2.56
CA GLY A 90 9.30 12.47 -2.90
C GLY A 90 10.70 11.85 -2.90
N HIS A 91 10.86 10.55 -2.68
CA HIS A 91 12.18 9.91 -2.66
C HIS A 91 12.98 10.07 -3.98
N VAL A 92 12.29 9.94 -5.12
CA VAL A 92 12.78 10.22 -6.49
C VAL A 92 12.00 11.38 -7.10
N THR A 93 10.73 11.54 -6.72
CA THR A 93 9.82 12.53 -7.31
C THR A 93 9.77 13.86 -6.56
N GLY A 94 10.66 14.05 -5.58
CA GLY A 94 10.77 15.28 -4.80
C GLY A 94 11.14 16.48 -5.65
N PRO A 95 10.56 17.67 -5.37
CA PRO A 95 10.85 18.89 -6.12
C PRO A 95 12.31 19.35 -5.96
N ASP A 96 12.95 19.01 -4.84
CA ASP A 96 14.35 19.26 -4.53
C ASP A 96 15.32 18.57 -5.49
N LEU A 97 14.94 17.42 -6.06
CA LEU A 97 15.75 16.70 -7.04
C LEU A 97 15.60 17.25 -8.47
N GLY A 98 14.51 17.96 -8.76
CA GLY A 98 14.25 18.57 -10.07
C GLY A 98 14.28 17.59 -11.25
N LEU A 99 14.04 16.29 -11.01
CA LEU A 99 14.20 15.26 -12.03
C LEU A 99 13.09 15.32 -13.10
N PRO A 100 13.45 15.37 -14.40
CA PRO A 100 12.47 15.21 -15.46
C PRO A 100 11.78 13.85 -15.38
N ARG A 101 10.49 13.79 -15.74
CA ARG A 101 9.66 12.56 -15.73
C ARG A 101 10.38 11.32 -16.26
N THR A 102 11.00 11.41 -17.43
CA THR A 102 11.70 10.27 -18.05
C THR A 102 12.87 9.76 -17.21
N ARG A 103 13.60 10.66 -16.55
CA ARG A 103 14.70 10.28 -15.64
C ARG A 103 14.16 9.65 -14.36
N ALA A 104 13.12 10.24 -13.76
CA ALA A 104 12.47 9.66 -12.57
C ALA A 104 11.98 8.23 -12.84
N LEU A 105 11.29 8.00 -13.96
CA LEU A 105 10.84 6.66 -14.35
C LEU A 105 12.01 5.70 -14.62
N ARG A 106 13.11 6.18 -15.21
CA ARG A 106 14.30 5.36 -15.41
C ARG A 106 14.94 4.95 -14.07
N VAL A 107 15.04 5.87 -13.12
CA VAL A 107 15.58 5.57 -11.77
C VAL A 107 14.68 4.56 -11.06
N LEU A 108 13.37 4.84 -11.03
CA LEU A 108 12.39 3.96 -10.38
C LEU A 108 12.36 2.57 -11.03
N GLY A 109 12.36 2.49 -12.35
CA GLY A 109 12.30 1.22 -13.09
C GLY A 109 13.57 0.37 -13.01
N ASN A 110 14.72 0.96 -12.66
CA ASN A 110 15.97 0.22 -12.39
C ASN A 110 16.22 0.01 -10.89
N GLY A 111 15.34 0.54 -10.03
CA GLY A 111 15.44 0.37 -8.58
C GLY A 111 14.94 -0.99 -8.13
N VAL A 112 15.23 -1.33 -6.88
CA VAL A 112 14.70 -2.53 -6.20
C VAL A 112 13.63 -2.10 -5.20
N VAL A 113 12.57 -2.91 -5.05
CA VAL A 113 11.56 -2.70 -4.01
C VAL A 113 12.24 -2.91 -2.63
N PRO A 114 12.35 -1.88 -1.76
CA PRO A 114 13.11 -1.98 -0.51
C PRO A 114 12.62 -3.10 0.42
N GLN A 115 11.32 -3.36 0.43
CA GLN A 115 10.72 -4.44 1.21
C GLN A 115 11.20 -5.83 0.75
N GLN A 116 11.33 -6.04 -0.56
CA GLN A 116 11.87 -7.28 -1.12
C GLN A 116 13.37 -7.41 -0.86
N ALA A 117 14.13 -6.31 -1.00
CA ALA A 117 15.55 -6.30 -0.67
C ALA A 117 15.79 -6.63 0.81
N ALA A 118 15.01 -6.05 1.71
CA ALA A 118 15.08 -6.34 3.14
C ALA A 118 14.77 -7.82 3.44
N ALA A 119 13.73 -8.38 2.82
CA ALA A 119 13.40 -9.81 2.97
C ALA A 119 14.53 -10.72 2.47
N ALA A 120 15.11 -10.42 1.30
CA ALA A 120 16.22 -11.17 0.75
C ALA A 120 17.47 -11.11 1.65
N LEU A 121 17.79 -9.93 2.21
CA LEU A 121 18.88 -9.77 3.16
C LEU A 121 18.61 -10.54 4.46
N GLN A 122 17.37 -10.54 4.96
CA GLN A 122 17.02 -11.35 6.14
C GLN A 122 17.19 -12.84 5.89
N LEU A 123 16.81 -13.34 4.71
CA LEU A 123 17.02 -14.74 4.32
C LEU A 123 18.51 -15.10 4.26
N LEU A 124 19.34 -14.22 3.69
CA LEU A 124 20.78 -14.45 3.57
C LEU A 124 21.53 -14.36 4.91
N LEU A 125 21.15 -13.41 5.77
CA LEU A 125 21.86 -13.13 7.02
C LEU A 125 21.33 -13.94 8.21
N CYS A 126 20.07 -14.39 8.17
CA CYS A 126 19.40 -15.11 9.25
C CYS A 126 18.74 -16.42 8.76
N PRO A 127 19.51 -17.38 8.20
CA PRO A 127 18.96 -18.54 7.50
C PRO A 127 18.13 -19.50 8.37
N HIS A 128 18.25 -19.43 9.70
CA HIS A 128 17.59 -20.35 10.64
C HIS A 128 16.42 -19.72 11.43
N ARG A 129 15.88 -18.60 10.97
CA ARG A 129 14.88 -17.81 11.72
C ARG A 129 13.47 -17.91 11.14
N TRP A 130 13.08 -19.12 10.72
CA TRP A 130 11.78 -19.43 10.14
C TRP A 130 11.10 -20.54 10.92
#